data_AF-A0A2N0NGY6-F1
#
_entry.id   AF-A0A2N0NGY6-F1
#
_cell.length_a   1.000
_cell.length_b   1.000
_cell.length_c   1.000
_cell.angle_alpha   90.00
_cell.angle_beta   90.00
_cell.angle_gamma   90.00
#
_symmetry.space_group_name_H-M   'P 1'
#
loop_
_entity.id
_entity.type
_entity.pdbx_description
1 polymer ?
#
loop_
_entity_poly.entity_id
_entity_poly.type
_entity_poly.pdbx_seq_one_letter_code
_entity_poly.pdbx_strand_id
1 'polypeptide(L)'
;MNLKYLVNKLKACKLKQIQSLHINILSADYPEEVNLFLFELLTFKLVSYNNVIVSIPDTFIFIEISSSANQDLLRYLPILRFSHHKYLNWNIENFRVSQEITSPIQIVCHYLKLYDLEKIDTEENLGHDIKYPLPEEFCQHLIMKYFLNKSDKYILSFKCIEIFVNILADQLIRFLSSQYFTINDLKLNLKEANIGSTIIKSLLSTSKDFVIQSIKTKSAQFKSLTPEYENKINQFDNSNYNIYFFNPYTLSSYILYNNKNEVPDNIKLLLNGQELEDYNTMTTTELLIKLETIARRSNEELNFPEYALTTDNLMKMALILLRVRANIPVVICGEAGCSKTSLITYLAMIVEVQLCTLNLHAGIDEETIMIFINDTLKKAEKGETWILLDEINT
;
A
#
# COMPACT_ATOMS: atom_id res chain seq x y z
N MET A 1 -9.41 -20.57 16.59
CA MET A 1 -10.44 -20.10 17.57
C MET A 1 -11.35 -21.24 18.01
N ASN A 2 -11.64 -21.36 19.31
CA ASN A 2 -12.53 -22.40 19.85
C ASN A 2 -14.01 -21.98 19.85
N LEU A 3 -14.91 -22.94 20.02
CA LEU A 3 -16.36 -22.77 20.02
C LEU A 3 -16.82 -21.78 21.10
N LYS A 4 -16.23 -21.86 22.31
CA LYS A 4 -16.53 -20.94 23.42
C LYS A 4 -16.34 -19.49 23.01
N TYR A 5 -15.20 -19.17 22.37
CA TYR A 5 -14.89 -17.82 21.90
C TYR A 5 -15.89 -17.38 20.83
N LEU A 6 -16.18 -18.24 19.84
CA LEU A 6 -17.11 -17.93 18.75
C LEU A 6 -18.53 -17.65 19.23
N VAL A 7 -19.06 -18.46 20.15
CA VAL A 7 -20.40 -18.27 20.74
C VAL A 7 -20.45 -16.95 21.53
N ASN A 8 -19.42 -16.63 22.32
CA ASN A 8 -19.37 -15.37 23.05
C ASN A 8 -19.22 -14.16 22.12
N LYS A 9 -18.45 -14.27 21.04
CA LYS A 9 -18.31 -13.22 20.02
C LYS A 9 -19.65 -12.94 19.33
N LEU A 10 -20.36 -14.00 18.93
CA LEU A 10 -21.69 -13.86 18.34
C LEU A 10 -22.71 -13.25 19.33
N LYS A 11 -22.65 -13.65 20.61
CA LYS A 11 -23.48 -13.06 21.68
C LYS A 11 -23.25 -11.55 21.79
N ALA A 12 -22.00 -11.10 21.70
CA ALA A 12 -21.63 -9.69 21.80
C ALA A 12 -22.17 -8.85 20.63
N CYS A 13 -22.34 -9.45 19.44
CA CYS A 13 -22.83 -8.74 18.25
C CYS A 13 -24.27 -8.18 18.39
N LYS A 14 -25.13 -8.79 19.23
CA LYS A 14 -26.54 -8.37 19.43
C LYS A 14 -27.27 -8.04 18.12
N LEU A 15 -27.24 -8.99 17.18
CA LEU A 15 -27.71 -8.79 15.80
C LEU A 15 -29.21 -8.45 15.74
N LYS A 16 -29.55 -7.39 15.01
CA LYS A 16 -30.93 -6.97 14.75
C LYS A 16 -31.45 -7.54 13.42
N GLN A 17 -32.77 -7.57 13.26
CA GLN A 17 -33.46 -8.19 12.11
C GLN A 17 -33.10 -7.59 10.75
N ILE A 18 -32.73 -6.30 10.71
CA ILE A 18 -32.30 -5.60 9.49
C ILE A 18 -30.80 -5.78 9.17
N GLN A 19 -30.04 -6.42 10.06
CA GLN A 19 -28.60 -6.58 9.92
C GLN A 19 -28.27 -7.97 9.41
N SER A 20 -27.24 -8.08 8.57
CA SER A 20 -26.69 -9.35 8.12
C SER A 20 -25.44 -9.72 8.90
N LEU A 21 -25.15 -11.01 8.98
CA LEU A 21 -23.94 -11.52 9.60
C LEU A 21 -22.89 -11.79 8.52
N HIS A 22 -21.71 -11.20 8.67
CA HIS A 22 -20.56 -11.50 7.81
C HIS A 22 -19.51 -12.25 8.62
N ILE A 23 -19.16 -13.47 8.19
CA ILE A 23 -18.16 -14.33 8.82
C ILE A 23 -16.98 -14.44 7.84
N ASN A 24 -15.83 -13.92 8.24
CA ASN A 24 -14.59 -14.06 7.50
C ASN A 24 -13.73 -15.16 8.12
N ILE A 25 -13.42 -16.20 7.34
CA ILE A 25 -12.62 -17.36 7.76
C ILE A 25 -11.30 -17.34 7.01
N LEU A 26 -10.28 -16.79 7.67
CA LEU A 26 -8.91 -16.74 7.15
C LEU A 26 -8.17 -18.06 7.40
N SER A 27 -8.29 -18.61 8.60
CA SER A 27 -7.71 -19.88 9.06
C SER A 27 -8.61 -20.49 10.15
N ALA A 28 -8.38 -21.76 10.51
CA ALA A 28 -9.10 -22.43 11.58
C ALA A 28 -8.18 -23.38 12.37
N ASP A 29 -7.74 -22.95 13.55
CA ASP A 29 -6.85 -23.76 14.41
C ASP A 29 -7.57 -24.96 15.05
N TYR A 30 -8.89 -24.83 15.26
CA TYR A 30 -9.77 -25.89 15.78
C TYR A 30 -10.90 -26.15 14.77
N PRO A 31 -10.62 -26.82 13.64
CA PRO A 31 -11.60 -26.90 12.55
C PRO A 31 -12.89 -27.63 12.93
N GLU A 32 -12.81 -28.64 13.80
CA GLU A 32 -13.98 -29.37 14.27
C GLU A 32 -14.95 -28.47 15.04
N GLU A 33 -14.42 -27.64 15.93
CA GLU A 33 -15.20 -26.68 16.71
C GLU A 33 -15.80 -25.57 15.84
N VAL A 34 -15.03 -25.07 14.87
CA VAL A 34 -15.52 -24.10 13.88
C VAL A 34 -16.61 -24.72 13.00
N ASN A 35 -16.44 -25.97 12.56
CA ASN A 35 -17.42 -26.68 11.76
C ASN A 35 -18.71 -26.93 12.54
N LEU A 36 -18.62 -27.30 13.82
CA LEU A 36 -19.78 -27.44 14.70
C LEU A 36 -20.51 -26.10 14.87
N PHE A 37 -19.78 -25.02 15.16
CA PHE A 37 -20.34 -23.67 15.25
C PHE A 37 -21.12 -23.28 13.98
N LEU A 38 -20.50 -23.47 12.81
CA LEU A 38 -21.12 -23.15 11.52
C LEU A 38 -22.32 -24.05 11.23
N PHE A 39 -22.25 -25.35 11.56
CA PHE A 39 -23.37 -26.27 11.41
C PHE A 39 -24.58 -25.83 12.23
N GLU A 40 -24.37 -25.54 13.52
CA GLU A 40 -25.42 -25.05 14.41
C GLU A 40 -26.02 -23.74 13.88
N LEU A 41 -25.15 -22.78 13.53
CA LEU A 41 -25.57 -21.46 13.08
C LEU A 41 -26.32 -21.48 11.75
N LEU A 42 -25.82 -22.22 10.76
CA LEU A 42 -26.41 -22.25 9.41
C LEU A 42 -27.69 -23.08 9.36
N THR A 43 -27.78 -24.14 10.15
CA THR A 43 -28.93 -25.05 10.15
C THR A 43 -30.05 -24.56 11.06
N PHE A 44 -29.70 -24.09 12.26
CA PHE A 44 -30.69 -23.79 13.31
C PHE A 44 -30.81 -22.30 13.63
N LYS A 45 -29.95 -21.43 13.08
CA LYS A 45 -29.86 -20.01 13.46
C LYS A 45 -29.66 -19.83 14.97
N LEU A 46 -29.03 -20.82 15.59
CA LEU A 46 -28.79 -20.93 17.02
C LEU A 46 -27.46 -21.64 17.21
N VAL A 47 -26.65 -21.16 18.15
CA VAL A 47 -25.41 -21.81 18.58
C VAL A 47 -25.41 -21.95 20.10
N SER A 48 -24.80 -23.01 20.60
CA SER A 48 -24.76 -23.27 22.04
C SER A 48 -23.39 -23.69 22.53
N TYR A 49 -23.03 -23.23 23.73
CA TYR A 49 -21.85 -23.71 24.44
C TYR A 49 -22.09 -23.66 25.95
N ASN A 50 -22.05 -24.82 26.61
CA ASN A 50 -22.43 -24.99 28.02
C ASN A 50 -23.81 -24.37 28.31
N ASN A 51 -23.85 -23.34 29.15
CA ASN A 51 -25.09 -22.67 29.56
C ASN A 51 -25.41 -21.42 28.71
N VAL A 52 -24.61 -21.15 27.67
CA VAL A 52 -24.81 -20.00 26.78
C VAL A 52 -25.45 -20.47 25.49
N ILE A 53 -26.64 -19.95 25.21
CA ILE A 53 -27.36 -20.17 23.95
C ILE A 53 -27.53 -18.80 23.28
N VAL A 54 -27.19 -18.74 21.99
CA VAL A 54 -27.32 -17.52 21.18
C VAL A 54 -28.14 -17.87 19.96
N SER A 55 -29.29 -17.21 19.79
CA SER A 55 -30.10 -17.27 18.57
C SER A 55 -29.95 -15.97 17.80
N ILE A 56 -29.87 -16.06 16.48
CA ILE A 56 -29.85 -14.91 15.58
C ILE A 56 -31.19 -14.78 14.85
N PRO A 57 -31.61 -13.55 14.49
CA PRO A 57 -32.81 -13.35 13.68
C PRO A 57 -32.67 -14.02 12.31
N ASP A 58 -33.80 -14.22 11.62
CA ASP A 58 -33.78 -14.68 10.25
C ASP A 58 -33.18 -13.61 9.34
N THR A 59 -31.90 -13.77 9.02
CA THR A 59 -31.10 -12.85 8.23
C THR A 59 -30.09 -13.59 7.35
N PHE A 60 -29.59 -12.86 6.36
CA PHE A 60 -28.51 -13.32 5.49
C PHE A 60 -27.21 -13.48 6.26
N ILE A 61 -26.55 -14.62 6.01
CA ILE A 61 -25.22 -14.94 6.51
C ILE A 61 -24.31 -15.01 5.30
N PHE A 62 -23.33 -14.12 5.25
CA PHE A 62 -22.27 -14.13 4.25
C PHE A 62 -21.05 -14.78 4.87
N ILE A 63 -20.48 -15.78 4.19
CA ILE A 63 -19.24 -16.44 4.61
C ILE A 63 -18.18 -16.18 3.55
N GLU A 64 -17.15 -15.44 3.94
CA GLU A 64 -15.95 -15.23 3.14
C GLU A 64 -14.87 -16.22 3.61
N ILE A 65 -14.27 -16.93 2.67
CA ILE A 65 -13.26 -17.96 2.94
C ILE A 65 -12.01 -17.59 2.18
N SER A 66 -10.85 -17.62 2.84
CA SER A 66 -9.57 -17.38 2.18
C SER A 66 -9.29 -18.43 1.10
N SER A 67 -8.77 -17.99 -0.04
CA SER A 67 -8.30 -18.89 -1.10
C SER A 67 -6.95 -19.48 -0.68
N SER A 68 -6.93 -20.69 -0.13
CA SER A 68 -5.68 -21.43 0.12
C SER A 68 -5.29 -22.28 -1.10
N ALA A 69 -3.98 -22.52 -1.29
CA ALA A 69 -3.43 -23.21 -2.46
C ALA A 69 -4.05 -24.60 -2.71
N ASN A 70 -4.53 -25.27 -1.65
CA ASN A 70 -5.14 -26.61 -1.72
C ASN A 70 -6.63 -26.62 -1.30
N GLN A 71 -7.26 -25.46 -1.12
CA GLN A 71 -8.60 -25.33 -0.54
C GLN A 71 -8.73 -26.08 0.81
N ASP A 72 -7.67 -26.09 1.61
CA ASP A 72 -7.59 -26.84 2.86
C ASP A 72 -8.75 -26.54 3.81
N LEU A 73 -9.20 -25.28 3.87
CA LEU A 73 -10.37 -24.89 4.66
C LEU A 73 -11.66 -25.62 4.24
N LEU A 74 -11.87 -25.87 2.94
CA LEU A 74 -13.01 -26.66 2.47
C LEU A 74 -12.85 -28.16 2.78
N ARG A 75 -11.63 -28.64 3.07
CA ARG A 75 -11.41 -30.00 3.58
C ARG A 75 -11.71 -30.09 5.07
N TYR A 76 -11.27 -29.10 5.84
CA TYR A 76 -11.43 -29.10 7.29
C TYR A 76 -12.80 -28.61 7.78
N LEU A 77 -13.56 -27.90 6.94
CA LEU A 77 -14.91 -27.42 7.25
C LEU A 77 -15.94 -28.00 6.26
N PRO A 78 -16.30 -29.30 6.39
CA PRO A 78 -17.25 -29.97 5.49
C PRO A 78 -18.58 -29.26 5.33
N ILE A 79 -19.08 -28.57 6.36
CA ILE A 79 -20.35 -27.84 6.31
C ILE A 79 -20.40 -26.82 5.18
N LEU A 80 -19.26 -26.23 4.84
CA LEU A 80 -19.20 -25.22 3.79
C LEU A 80 -19.52 -25.84 2.42
N ARG A 81 -19.16 -27.12 2.18
CA ARG A 81 -19.41 -27.82 0.91
C ARG A 81 -20.88 -27.97 0.53
N PHE A 82 -21.79 -27.88 1.50
CA PHE A 82 -23.23 -28.01 1.28
C PHE A 82 -23.89 -26.69 0.85
N SER A 83 -23.17 -25.57 0.92
CA SER A 83 -23.68 -24.27 0.52
C SER A 83 -23.44 -23.99 -0.97
N HIS A 84 -24.27 -23.13 -1.57
CA HIS A 84 -24.01 -22.63 -2.92
C HIS A 84 -22.79 -21.70 -2.91
N HIS A 85 -21.66 -22.20 -3.38
CA HIS A 85 -20.43 -21.43 -3.51
C HIS A 85 -20.46 -20.54 -4.74
N LYS A 86 -20.38 -19.23 -4.53
CA LYS A 86 -19.97 -18.30 -5.59
C LYS A 86 -18.45 -18.11 -5.50
N TYR A 87 -17.71 -18.81 -6.35
CA TYR A 87 -16.28 -18.57 -6.49
C TYR A 87 -16.06 -17.20 -7.14
N LEU A 88 -15.43 -16.29 -6.39
CA LEU A 88 -15.09 -14.96 -6.90
C LEU A 88 -13.72 -15.03 -7.55
N ASN A 89 -13.70 -14.92 -8.87
CA ASN A 89 -12.47 -14.71 -9.63
C ASN A 89 -12.26 -13.22 -9.82
N TRP A 90 -10.99 -12.81 -9.90
CA TRP A 90 -10.65 -11.45 -10.26
C TRP A 90 -11.24 -11.12 -11.64
N ASN A 91 -11.99 -10.03 -11.71
CA ASN A 91 -12.51 -9.45 -12.95
C ASN A 91 -12.52 -7.93 -12.79
N ILE A 92 -11.91 -7.22 -13.74
CA ILE A 92 -11.87 -5.75 -13.75
C ILE A 92 -13.27 -5.11 -13.77
N GLU A 93 -14.28 -5.77 -14.33
CA GLU A 93 -15.66 -5.28 -14.35
C GLU A 93 -16.27 -5.17 -12.94
N ASN A 94 -15.74 -5.95 -11.98
CA ASN A 94 -16.14 -5.88 -10.58
C ASN A 94 -15.38 -4.80 -9.79
N PHE A 95 -14.37 -4.15 -10.39
CA PHE A 95 -13.62 -3.08 -9.74
C PHE A 95 -14.49 -1.82 -9.68
N ARG A 96 -14.88 -1.44 -8.46
CA ARG A 96 -15.69 -0.24 -8.23
C ARG A 96 -14.83 1.00 -8.19
N VAL A 97 -15.29 2.04 -8.89
CA VAL A 97 -14.57 3.31 -9.01
C VAL A 97 -15.30 4.37 -8.18
N SER A 98 -14.57 5.00 -7.25
CA SER A 98 -15.11 6.12 -6.48
C SER A 98 -15.55 7.26 -7.41
N GLN A 99 -16.71 7.84 -7.10
CA GLN A 99 -17.27 8.99 -7.82
C GLN A 99 -16.86 10.32 -7.17
N GLU A 100 -16.06 10.28 -6.11
CA GLU A 100 -15.44 11.48 -5.55
C GLU A 100 -14.32 11.95 -6.49
N ILE A 101 -14.44 13.16 -6.99
CA ILE A 101 -13.50 13.76 -7.95
C ILE A 101 -12.06 13.79 -7.40
N THR A 102 -11.91 13.98 -6.09
CA THR A 102 -10.63 14.02 -5.38
C THR A 102 -10.08 12.63 -5.04
N SER A 103 -10.80 11.56 -5.36
CA SER A 103 -10.30 10.21 -5.09
C SER A 103 -9.07 9.89 -5.95
N PRO A 104 -8.13 9.08 -5.44
CA PRO A 104 -6.93 8.70 -6.19
C PRO A 104 -7.21 8.16 -7.60
N ILE A 105 -8.25 7.32 -7.73
CA ILE A 105 -8.64 6.73 -9.02
C ILE A 105 -9.15 7.79 -10.01
N GLN A 106 -9.94 8.75 -9.54
CA GLN A 106 -10.44 9.82 -10.41
C GLN A 106 -9.29 10.72 -10.85
N ILE A 107 -8.40 11.11 -9.95
CA ILE A 107 -7.21 11.90 -10.29
C ILE A 107 -6.40 11.17 -11.37
N VAL A 108 -6.00 9.92 -11.10
CA VAL A 108 -5.21 9.12 -12.04
C VAL A 108 -5.90 9.00 -13.40
N CYS A 109 -7.19 8.65 -13.44
CA CYS A 109 -7.91 8.46 -14.69
C CYS A 109 -8.07 9.76 -15.50
N HIS A 110 -8.25 10.92 -14.85
CA HIS A 110 -8.25 12.20 -15.55
C HIS A 110 -6.89 12.49 -16.19
N TYR A 111 -5.80 12.24 -15.49
CA TYR A 111 -4.44 12.39 -16.05
C TYR A 111 -4.19 11.42 -17.21
N LEU A 112 -4.57 10.14 -17.05
CA LEU A 112 -4.42 9.15 -18.12
C LEU A 112 -5.27 9.50 -19.35
N LYS A 113 -6.46 10.08 -19.16
CA LYS A 113 -7.27 10.61 -20.27
C LYS A 113 -6.55 11.74 -21.00
N LEU A 114 -5.97 12.70 -20.28
CA LEU A 114 -5.21 13.80 -20.90
C LEU A 114 -3.95 13.29 -21.60
N TYR A 115 -3.30 12.28 -21.02
CA TYR A 115 -2.17 11.58 -21.65
C TYR A 115 -2.58 10.95 -22.97
N ASP A 116 -3.71 10.24 -23.00
CA ASP A 116 -4.25 9.60 -24.20
C ASP A 116 -4.66 10.58 -25.30
N LEU A 117 -5.09 11.78 -24.91
CA LEU A 117 -5.44 12.84 -25.84
C LEU A 117 -4.24 13.69 -26.28
N GLU A 118 -3.03 13.35 -25.82
CA GLU A 118 -1.80 14.12 -26.04
C GLU A 118 -1.92 15.59 -25.57
N LYS A 119 -2.76 15.83 -24.56
CA LYS A 119 -3.10 17.18 -24.08
C LYS A 119 -2.29 17.66 -22.89
N ILE A 120 -1.51 16.78 -22.26
CA ILE A 120 -0.72 17.10 -21.06
C ILE A 120 0.15 18.32 -21.30
N ASP A 121 0.87 18.36 -22.41
CA ASP A 121 1.78 19.45 -22.69
C ASP A 121 1.06 20.70 -23.21
N THR A 122 -0.22 20.63 -23.58
CA THR A 122 -0.96 21.76 -24.17
C THR A 122 -1.91 22.46 -23.19
N GLU A 123 -2.38 21.76 -22.17
CA GLU A 123 -3.29 22.34 -21.17
C GLU A 123 -2.52 23.06 -20.08
N GLU A 124 -2.76 24.36 -19.92
CA GLU A 124 -2.09 25.21 -18.92
C GLU A 124 -2.54 24.88 -17.48
N ASN A 125 -3.73 24.31 -17.30
CA ASN A 125 -4.34 23.99 -16.00
C ASN A 125 -4.51 22.47 -15.81
N LEU A 126 -3.41 21.73 -15.81
CA LEU A 126 -3.45 20.31 -15.43
C LEU A 126 -4.06 20.14 -14.03
N GLY A 127 -5.21 19.47 -13.95
CA GLY A 127 -5.79 18.99 -12.69
C GLY A 127 -6.66 19.99 -11.91
N HIS A 128 -6.70 21.27 -12.29
CA HIS A 128 -7.53 22.27 -11.60
C HIS A 128 -8.99 22.35 -12.11
N ASP A 129 -9.28 21.75 -13.26
CA ASP A 129 -10.59 21.85 -13.94
C ASP A 129 -11.43 20.56 -13.89
N ILE A 130 -11.15 19.63 -12.97
CA ILE A 130 -11.97 18.42 -12.83
C ILE A 130 -13.33 18.78 -12.23
N LYS A 131 -14.32 18.98 -13.11
CA LYS A 131 -15.70 19.37 -12.71
C LYS A 131 -16.60 18.17 -12.43
N TYR A 132 -16.33 17.02 -13.05
CA TYR A 132 -17.18 15.84 -12.98
C TYR A 132 -16.33 14.57 -12.93
N PRO A 133 -16.76 13.55 -12.18
CA PRO A 133 -16.07 12.26 -12.18
C PRO A 133 -16.20 11.58 -13.55
N LEU A 134 -15.18 10.80 -13.92
CA LEU A 134 -15.23 9.94 -15.10
C LEU A 134 -16.13 8.72 -14.82
N PRO A 135 -16.83 8.21 -15.85
CA PRO A 135 -17.62 6.99 -15.74
C PRO A 135 -16.76 5.78 -15.31
N GLU A 136 -17.34 4.89 -14.50
CA GLU A 136 -16.67 3.68 -13.97
C GLU A 136 -16.04 2.84 -15.10
N GLU A 137 -16.79 2.56 -16.16
CA GLU A 137 -16.33 1.78 -17.32
C GLU A 137 -15.11 2.42 -18.02
N PHE A 138 -15.08 3.75 -18.08
CA PHE A 138 -13.98 4.48 -18.70
C PHE A 138 -12.72 4.43 -17.84
N CYS A 139 -12.87 4.57 -16.51
CA CYS A 139 -11.78 4.39 -15.56
C CYS A 139 -11.22 2.96 -15.61
N GLN A 140 -12.10 1.94 -15.61
CA GLN A 140 -11.72 0.53 -15.75
C GLN A 140 -10.91 0.29 -17.04
N HIS A 141 -11.34 0.87 -18.17
CA HIS A 141 -10.62 0.80 -19.43
C HIS A 141 -9.21 1.41 -19.34
N LEU A 142 -9.07 2.61 -18.78
CA LEU A 142 -7.78 3.28 -18.63
C LEU A 142 -6.83 2.48 -17.73
N ILE A 143 -7.32 1.97 -16.59
CA ILE A 143 -6.53 1.10 -15.72
C ILE A 143 -6.10 -0.14 -16.46
N MET A 144 -6.99 -0.78 -17.23
CA MET A 144 -6.63 -1.95 -18.01
C MET A 144 -5.59 -1.65 -19.09
N LYS A 145 -5.72 -0.53 -19.79
CA LYS A 145 -4.77 -0.09 -20.83
C LYS A 145 -3.39 0.19 -20.26
N TYR A 146 -3.32 0.94 -19.16
CA TYR A 146 -2.04 1.38 -18.64
C TYR A 146 -1.44 0.38 -17.68
N PHE A 147 -2.17 -0.14 -16.71
CA PHE A 147 -1.63 -1.07 -15.71
C PHE A 147 -1.54 -2.52 -16.23
N LEU A 148 -2.51 -2.99 -17.03
CA LEU A 148 -2.68 -4.41 -17.38
C LEU A 148 -2.19 -4.80 -18.78
N ASN A 149 -1.28 -4.02 -19.40
CA ASN A 149 -0.83 -4.31 -20.75
C ASN A 149 -0.29 -5.76 -20.89
N LYS A 150 -0.65 -6.39 -22.03
CA LYS A 150 -0.78 -7.85 -22.31
C LYS A 150 0.36 -8.82 -21.95
N SER A 151 1.50 -8.40 -21.40
CA SER A 151 2.68 -9.27 -21.18
C SER A 151 2.75 -9.92 -19.80
N ASP A 152 2.01 -9.40 -18.82
CA ASP A 152 2.33 -9.65 -17.42
C ASP A 152 1.33 -10.63 -16.79
N LYS A 153 1.65 -11.93 -16.86
CA LYS A 153 0.96 -13.05 -16.20
C LYS A 153 1.04 -13.01 -14.66
N TYR A 154 0.98 -11.84 -14.04
CA TYR A 154 0.94 -11.75 -12.58
C TYR A 154 -0.49 -11.96 -12.09
N ILE A 155 -0.63 -12.56 -10.90
CA ILE A 155 -1.92 -12.67 -10.21
C ILE A 155 -2.30 -11.26 -9.76
N LEU A 156 -3.09 -10.59 -10.59
CA LEU A 156 -3.57 -9.25 -10.34
C LEU A 156 -4.73 -9.33 -9.34
N SER A 157 -4.68 -8.49 -8.31
CA SER A 157 -5.75 -8.32 -7.34
C SER A 157 -6.19 -6.86 -7.34
N PHE A 158 -7.40 -6.59 -6.85
CA PHE A 158 -7.85 -5.21 -6.66
C PHE A 158 -6.89 -4.41 -5.77
N LYS A 159 -6.20 -5.07 -4.83
CA LYS A 159 -5.17 -4.42 -4.00
C LYS A 159 -3.98 -3.94 -4.82
N CYS A 160 -3.59 -4.66 -5.88
CA CYS A 160 -2.50 -4.22 -6.76
C CYS A 160 -2.89 -2.95 -7.54
N ILE A 161 -4.15 -2.89 -8.01
CA ILE A 161 -4.69 -1.68 -8.65
C ILE A 161 -4.72 -0.52 -7.66
N GLU A 162 -5.18 -0.76 -6.43
CA GLU A 162 -5.23 0.26 -5.38
C GLU A 162 -3.84 0.82 -5.06
N ILE A 163 -2.83 -0.04 -4.90
CA ILE A 163 -1.43 0.37 -4.68
C ILE A 163 -0.92 1.21 -5.86
N PHE A 164 -1.13 0.73 -7.09
CA PHE A 164 -0.74 1.45 -8.30
C PHE A 164 -1.37 2.85 -8.35
N VAL A 165 -2.69 2.92 -8.16
CA VAL A 165 -3.48 4.14 -8.24
C VAL A 165 -3.09 5.12 -7.13
N ASN A 166 -2.93 4.66 -5.89
CA ASN A 166 -2.62 5.54 -4.78
C ASN A 166 -1.20 6.12 -4.89
N ILE A 167 -0.20 5.33 -5.31
CA ILE A 167 1.16 5.84 -5.53
C ILE A 167 1.16 6.87 -6.65
N LEU A 168 0.54 6.55 -7.79
CA LEU A 168 0.52 7.45 -8.93
C LEU A 168 -0.25 8.73 -8.59
N ALA A 169 -1.37 8.64 -7.88
CA ALA A 169 -2.14 9.80 -7.43
C ALA A 169 -1.32 10.71 -6.51
N ASP A 170 -0.67 10.18 -5.47
CA ASP A 170 0.17 10.98 -4.57
C ASP A 170 1.29 11.69 -5.33
N GLN A 171 1.97 10.97 -6.24
CA GLN A 171 3.02 11.53 -7.09
C GLN A 171 2.52 12.65 -8.00
N LEU A 172 1.36 12.46 -8.64
CA LEU A 172 0.73 13.47 -9.49
C LEU A 172 0.33 14.70 -8.68
N ILE A 173 -0.33 14.53 -7.53
CA ILE A 173 -0.76 15.65 -6.68
C ILE A 173 0.44 16.49 -6.27
N ARG A 174 1.54 15.85 -5.81
CA ARG A 174 2.74 16.58 -5.38
C ARG A 174 3.47 17.23 -6.55
N PHE A 175 3.52 16.57 -7.70
CA PHE A 175 4.06 17.14 -8.93
C PHE A 175 3.35 18.46 -9.29
N LEU A 176 2.02 18.47 -9.27
CA LEU A 176 1.22 19.66 -9.60
C LEU A 176 1.32 20.76 -8.54
N SER A 177 1.46 20.35 -7.28
CA SER A 177 1.59 21.29 -6.16
C SER A 177 2.98 21.92 -6.10
N SER A 178 3.96 21.37 -6.81
CA SER A 178 5.32 21.89 -6.81
C SER A 178 5.40 23.13 -7.71
N GLN A 179 5.77 24.27 -7.11
CA GLN A 179 5.82 25.58 -7.79
C GLN A 179 6.81 25.62 -8.97
N TYR A 180 7.73 24.66 -9.07
CA TYR A 180 8.72 24.56 -10.16
C TYR A 180 8.14 24.07 -11.49
N PHE A 181 6.97 23.43 -11.47
CA PHE A 181 6.39 22.71 -12.59
C PHE A 181 5.11 23.36 -13.12
N THR A 182 5.09 24.68 -13.29
CA THR A 182 4.20 25.19 -14.35
C THR A 182 4.77 24.70 -15.68
N ILE A 183 3.96 24.06 -16.52
CA ILE A 183 4.42 23.58 -17.85
C ILE A 183 5.11 24.70 -18.63
N ASN A 184 4.69 25.94 -18.39
CA ASN A 184 5.26 27.13 -19.00
C ASN A 184 6.72 27.36 -18.59
N ASP A 185 7.08 27.21 -17.31
CA ASP A 185 8.48 27.34 -16.86
C ASP A 185 9.38 26.24 -17.43
N LEU A 186 8.87 25.01 -17.55
CA LEU A 186 9.60 23.91 -18.18
C LEU A 186 9.81 24.13 -19.68
N LYS A 187 8.77 24.52 -20.42
CA LYS A 187 8.87 24.80 -21.86
C LYS A 187 9.84 25.94 -22.14
N LEU A 188 9.85 26.96 -21.29
CA LEU A 188 10.76 28.10 -21.40
C LEU A 188 12.21 27.70 -21.12
N ASN A 189 12.46 26.83 -20.12
CA ASN A 189 13.81 26.44 -19.71
C ASN A 189 14.43 25.36 -20.62
N LEU A 190 13.64 24.38 -21.08
CA LEU A 190 14.16 23.19 -21.77
C LEU A 190 13.94 23.20 -23.29
N LYS A 191 13.20 24.18 -23.84
CA LYS A 191 12.90 24.28 -25.30
C LYS A 191 12.31 23.01 -25.92
N GLU A 192 11.77 22.10 -25.12
CA GLU A 192 11.15 20.86 -25.56
C GLU A 192 9.63 20.90 -25.36
N ALA A 193 8.88 20.45 -26.36
CA ALA A 193 7.42 20.52 -26.35
C ALA A 193 6.74 19.43 -25.50
N ASN A 194 7.46 18.40 -25.05
CA ASN A 194 6.89 17.14 -24.54
C ASN A 194 7.36 16.73 -23.12
N ILE A 195 7.70 17.70 -22.28
CA ILE A 195 8.34 17.44 -20.98
C ILE A 195 7.35 16.85 -19.98
N GLY A 196 6.11 17.36 -19.94
CA GLY A 196 5.06 16.89 -19.05
C GLY A 196 4.67 15.45 -19.37
N SER A 197 4.43 15.13 -20.65
CA SER A 197 4.15 13.74 -21.06
C SER A 197 5.31 12.79 -20.71
N THR A 198 6.56 13.25 -20.79
CA THR A 198 7.74 12.47 -20.41
C THR A 198 7.77 12.16 -18.90
N ILE A 199 7.51 13.15 -18.05
CA ILE A 199 7.45 12.98 -16.60
C ILE A 199 6.33 12.00 -16.23
N ILE A 200 5.14 12.21 -16.79
CA ILE A 200 3.96 11.37 -16.51
C ILE A 200 4.22 9.93 -16.93
N LYS A 201 4.85 9.72 -18.09
CA LYS A 201 5.28 8.39 -18.54
C LYS A 201 6.24 7.75 -17.54
N SER A 202 7.18 8.52 -16.99
CA SER A 202 8.14 8.05 -15.98
C SER A 202 7.46 7.69 -14.65
N LEU A 203 6.60 8.56 -14.12
CA LEU A 203 5.80 8.30 -12.91
C LEU A 203 4.92 7.05 -13.08
N LEU A 204 4.35 6.88 -14.26
CA LEU A 204 3.56 5.70 -14.62
C LEU A 204 4.41 4.43 -14.59
N SER A 205 5.61 4.42 -15.18
CA SER A 205 6.51 3.25 -15.11
C SER A 205 6.96 2.96 -13.68
N THR A 206 7.41 3.97 -12.94
CA THR A 206 7.87 3.79 -11.54
C THR A 206 6.76 3.22 -10.66
N SER A 207 5.52 3.69 -10.83
CA SER A 207 4.37 3.19 -10.06
C SER A 207 4.04 1.74 -10.38
N LYS A 208 4.21 1.30 -11.64
CA LYS A 208 4.04 -0.10 -12.04
C LYS A 208 5.13 -0.99 -11.48
N ASP A 209 6.39 -0.58 -11.62
CA ASP A 209 7.54 -1.35 -11.16
C ASP A 209 7.44 -1.61 -9.66
N PHE A 210 6.97 -0.62 -8.91
CA PHE A 210 6.71 -0.74 -7.47
C PHE A 210 5.71 -1.86 -7.12
N VAL A 211 4.63 -1.97 -7.91
CA VAL A 211 3.60 -2.98 -7.71
C VAL A 211 4.09 -4.34 -8.17
N ILE A 212 4.73 -4.42 -9.35
CA ILE A 212 5.31 -5.65 -9.89
C ILE A 212 6.32 -6.23 -8.90
N GLN A 213 7.17 -5.40 -8.32
CA GLN A 213 8.15 -5.86 -7.35
C GLN A 213 7.49 -6.36 -6.07
N SER A 214 6.46 -5.67 -5.58
CA SER A 214 5.65 -6.14 -4.44
C SER A 214 4.98 -7.50 -4.70
N ILE A 215 4.61 -7.79 -5.95
CA ILE A 215 4.06 -9.09 -6.36
C ILE A 215 5.16 -10.15 -6.49
N LYS A 216 6.31 -9.80 -7.09
CA LYS A 216 7.45 -10.69 -7.25
C LYS A 216 7.98 -11.15 -5.89
N THR A 217 8.17 -10.23 -4.94
CA THR A 217 8.59 -10.58 -3.57
C THR A 217 7.60 -11.50 -2.88
N LYS A 218 6.30 -11.21 -2.99
CA LYS A 218 5.24 -12.12 -2.50
C LYS A 218 5.36 -13.50 -3.14
N SER A 219 5.47 -13.59 -4.46
CA SER A 219 5.56 -14.88 -5.17
C SER A 219 6.81 -15.68 -4.81
N ALA A 220 7.93 -15.00 -4.57
CA ALA A 220 9.16 -15.62 -4.10
C ALA A 220 9.02 -16.17 -2.67
N GLN A 221 8.39 -15.41 -1.77
CA GLN A 221 8.07 -15.85 -0.42
C GLN A 221 7.11 -17.05 -0.40
N PHE A 222 6.13 -17.10 -1.31
CA PHE A 222 5.26 -18.28 -1.44
C PHE A 222 6.01 -19.51 -1.95
N LYS A 223 7.00 -19.34 -2.84
CA LYS A 223 7.86 -20.44 -3.30
C LYS A 223 8.82 -20.94 -2.22
N SER A 224 9.20 -20.08 -1.26
CA SER A 224 10.05 -20.49 -0.14
C SER A 224 9.31 -21.23 0.98
N LEU A 225 7.96 -21.25 0.97
CA LEU A 225 7.13 -22.00 1.91
C LEU A 225 6.98 -23.50 1.56
N THR A 226 7.68 -24.00 0.54
CA THR A 226 7.85 -25.45 0.32
C THR A 226 8.98 -25.96 1.23
N PRO A 227 8.90 -27.21 1.75
CA PRO A 227 9.79 -27.71 2.80
C PRO A 227 11.30 -27.72 2.45
N GLU A 228 11.66 -27.53 1.18
CA GLU A 228 13.07 -27.41 0.75
C GLU A 228 13.65 -25.98 0.84
N TYR A 229 12.82 -24.96 1.08
CA TYR A 229 13.22 -23.54 0.95
C TYR A 229 12.82 -22.63 2.13
N GLU A 230 12.40 -23.19 3.27
CA GLU A 230 11.77 -22.50 4.41
C GLU A 230 12.52 -21.28 4.98
N ASN A 231 13.77 -21.03 4.57
CA ASN A 231 14.61 -19.94 5.11
C ASN A 231 15.12 -18.93 4.07
N LYS A 232 14.64 -18.94 2.82
CA LYS A 232 15.05 -17.93 1.81
C LYS A 232 14.03 -16.82 1.67
N ILE A 233 14.18 -15.77 2.48
CA ILE A 233 13.64 -14.45 2.14
C ILE A 233 14.43 -13.98 0.91
N ASN A 234 13.82 -14.01 -0.27
CA ASN A 234 14.43 -13.33 -1.42
C ASN A 234 14.51 -11.84 -1.08
N GLN A 235 15.74 -11.33 -1.03
CA GLN A 235 16.01 -9.93 -0.81
C GLN A 235 15.23 -9.11 -1.84
N PHE A 236 14.64 -8.00 -1.39
CA PHE A 236 14.06 -7.03 -2.30
C PHE A 236 15.19 -6.60 -3.27
N ASP A 237 15.10 -7.04 -4.53
CA ASP A 237 16.18 -6.84 -5.49
C ASP A 237 16.59 -5.36 -5.55
N ASN A 238 17.90 -5.13 -5.62
CA ASN A 238 18.55 -3.86 -5.97
C ASN A 238 18.24 -3.46 -7.42
N SER A 239 17.00 -3.62 -7.87
CA SER A 239 16.59 -3.12 -9.17
C SER A 239 16.72 -1.59 -9.19
N ASN A 240 16.99 -1.03 -10.36
CA ASN A 240 17.26 0.39 -10.47
C ASN A 240 15.95 1.17 -10.38
N TYR A 241 15.68 1.70 -9.18
CA TYR A 241 14.54 2.58 -8.95
C TYR A 241 14.92 4.00 -9.33
N ASN A 242 14.12 4.63 -10.18
CA ASN A 242 14.11 6.09 -10.32
C ASN A 242 12.88 6.60 -9.58
N ILE A 243 13.10 7.09 -8.37
CA ILE A 243 12.06 7.58 -7.49
C ILE A 243 12.01 9.09 -7.57
N TYR A 244 10.84 9.61 -7.93
CA TYR A 244 10.59 11.03 -7.93
C TYR A 244 10.05 11.47 -6.58
N PHE A 245 10.61 12.56 -6.07
CA PHE A 245 10.11 13.24 -4.90
C PHE A 245 9.87 14.69 -5.25
N PHE A 246 8.61 15.09 -5.12
CA PHE A 246 8.19 16.46 -5.19
C PHE A 246 7.87 16.89 -3.77
N ASN A 247 8.71 17.75 -3.20
CA ASN A 247 8.45 18.29 -1.88
C ASN A 247 7.75 19.66 -2.03
N PRO A 248 6.47 19.77 -1.64
CA PRO A 248 5.75 21.04 -1.76
C PRO A 248 6.31 22.12 -0.82
N TYR A 249 7.04 21.75 0.24
CA TYR A 249 7.54 22.66 1.26
C TYR A 249 8.91 23.27 0.90
N THR A 250 9.75 22.57 0.15
CA THR A 250 11.14 22.98 -0.12
C THR A 250 11.39 23.52 -1.54
N LEU A 251 10.33 23.78 -2.32
CA LEU A 251 10.39 24.23 -3.72
C LEU A 251 11.28 23.35 -4.62
N SER A 252 11.66 22.15 -4.16
CA SER A 252 12.64 21.29 -4.81
C SER A 252 12.00 19.98 -5.25
N SER A 253 12.28 19.61 -6.50
CA SER A 253 12.04 18.27 -7.01
C SER A 253 13.35 17.51 -7.00
N TYR A 254 13.32 16.29 -6.47
CA TYR A 254 14.47 15.44 -6.35
C TYR A 254 14.20 14.08 -6.99
N ILE A 255 15.20 13.55 -7.69
CA ILE A 255 15.13 12.22 -8.28
C ILE A 255 16.17 11.37 -7.55
N LEU A 256 15.71 10.37 -6.82
CA LEU A 256 16.57 9.36 -6.23
C LEU A 256 16.73 8.20 -7.21
N TYR A 257 17.97 7.77 -7.41
CA TYR A 257 18.32 6.65 -8.27
C TYR A 257 19.39 5.77 -7.65
N ASN A 258 19.33 4.46 -7.92
CA ASN A 258 20.36 3.53 -7.44
C ASN A 258 21.67 3.64 -8.22
N ASN A 259 21.58 3.83 -9.54
CA ASN A 259 22.73 3.86 -10.44
C ASN A 259 22.59 5.01 -11.44
N LYS A 260 23.51 5.98 -11.37
CA LYS A 260 23.53 7.14 -12.28
C LYS A 260 23.60 6.75 -13.75
N ASN A 261 24.24 5.62 -14.08
CA ASN A 261 24.42 5.19 -15.47
C ASN A 261 23.14 4.60 -16.06
N GLU A 262 22.21 4.17 -15.22
CA GLU A 262 20.95 3.55 -15.63
C GLU A 262 19.78 4.52 -15.59
N VAL A 263 20.03 5.79 -15.30
CA VAL A 263 19.03 6.86 -15.41
C VAL A 263 18.71 7.08 -16.90
N PRO A 264 17.45 6.90 -17.33
CA PRO A 264 17.01 7.19 -18.69
C PRO A 264 17.35 8.62 -19.15
N ASP A 265 17.72 8.79 -20.42
CA ASP A 265 18.17 10.09 -20.95
C ASP A 265 17.08 11.16 -20.90
N ASN A 266 15.83 10.77 -21.07
CA ASN A 266 14.67 11.65 -20.89
C ASN A 266 14.55 12.19 -19.46
N ILE A 267 15.11 11.49 -18.47
CA ILE A 267 15.17 11.93 -17.07
C ILE A 267 16.39 12.82 -16.83
N LYS A 268 17.53 12.52 -17.48
CA LYS A 268 18.71 13.40 -17.43
C LYS A 268 18.40 14.78 -17.99
N LEU A 269 17.59 14.84 -19.05
CA LEU A 269 17.11 16.10 -19.63
C LEU A 269 16.28 16.92 -18.62
N LEU A 270 15.48 16.28 -17.76
CA LEU A 270 14.67 16.95 -16.74
C LEU A 270 15.50 17.62 -15.64
N LEU A 271 16.73 17.16 -15.41
CA LEU A 271 17.61 17.70 -14.37
C LEU A 271 18.34 18.98 -14.82
N ASN A 272 17.95 19.60 -15.95
CA ASN A 272 18.50 20.87 -16.46
C ASN A 272 20.04 20.89 -16.53
N GLY A 273 20.68 19.75 -16.83
CA GLY A 273 22.13 19.65 -16.92
C GLY A 273 22.87 19.63 -15.57
N GLN A 274 22.16 19.42 -14.44
CA GLN A 274 22.81 19.01 -13.20
C GLN A 274 23.49 17.65 -13.41
N GLU A 275 24.77 17.55 -13.02
CA GLU A 275 25.46 16.27 -13.07
C GLU A 275 24.80 15.28 -12.12
N LEU A 276 24.60 14.05 -12.61
CA LEU A 276 24.12 12.96 -11.77
C LEU A 276 25.18 12.64 -10.72
N GLU A 277 24.86 12.94 -9.47
CA GLU A 277 25.67 12.62 -8.31
C GLU A 277 25.73 11.10 -8.08
N ASP A 278 26.82 10.62 -7.48
CA ASP A 278 26.95 9.22 -7.04
C ASP A 278 26.80 9.14 -5.51
N TYR A 279 25.63 8.69 -5.07
CA TYR A 279 25.29 8.60 -3.65
C TYR A 279 26.25 7.71 -2.85
N ASN A 280 26.89 6.72 -3.49
CA ASN A 280 27.83 5.83 -2.80
C ASN A 280 29.13 6.52 -2.41
N THR A 281 29.40 7.70 -2.98
CA THR A 281 30.59 8.50 -2.65
C THR A 281 30.31 9.58 -1.60
N MET A 282 29.04 9.78 -1.23
CA MET A 282 28.63 10.81 -0.29
C MET A 282 28.87 10.39 1.16
N THR A 283 29.14 11.40 1.98
CA THR A 283 29.17 11.30 3.43
C THR A 283 27.76 11.17 4.01
N THR A 284 27.68 10.68 5.26
CA THR A 284 26.41 10.58 6.02
C THR A 284 25.66 11.92 6.06
N THR A 285 26.38 13.03 6.24
CA THR A 285 25.81 14.38 6.33
C THR A 285 25.21 14.82 4.99
N GLU A 286 25.88 14.54 3.87
CA GLU A 286 25.36 14.84 2.53
C GLU A 286 24.10 14.03 2.23
N LEU A 287 24.10 12.72 2.55
CA LEU A 287 22.92 11.87 2.39
C LEU A 287 21.75 12.33 3.27
N LEU A 288 22.04 12.82 4.48
CA LEU A 288 21.02 13.35 5.39
C LEU A 288 20.37 14.61 4.81
N ILE A 289 21.16 15.54 4.27
CA ILE A 289 20.63 16.74 3.60
C ILE A 289 19.70 16.34 2.44
N LYS A 290 20.05 15.32 1.65
CA LYS A 290 19.17 14.82 0.58
C LYS A 290 17.87 14.25 1.14
N LEU A 291 17.94 13.44 2.19
CA LEU A 291 16.75 12.86 2.82
C LEU A 291 15.83 13.93 3.43
N GLU A 292 16.39 14.91 4.13
CA GLU A 292 15.65 16.04 4.68
C GLU A 292 14.94 16.83 3.56
N THR A 293 15.64 17.10 2.46
CA THR A 293 15.06 17.79 1.29
C THR A 293 13.83 17.06 0.75
N ILE A 294 13.81 15.74 0.83
CA ILE A 294 12.73 14.89 0.30
C ILE A 294 11.57 14.72 1.29
N ALA A 295 11.89 14.60 2.57
CA ALA A 295 10.99 14.04 3.58
C ALA A 295 10.44 15.06 4.57
N ARG A 296 11.21 16.11 4.86
CA ARG A 296 10.95 17.08 5.94
C ARG A 296 9.77 18.00 5.63
N ARG A 297 9.11 18.47 6.69
CA ARG A 297 7.90 19.33 6.60
C ARG A 297 8.14 20.73 7.13
N SER A 298 9.11 20.92 8.02
CA SER A 298 9.47 22.22 8.58
C SER A 298 10.96 22.53 8.39
N ASN A 299 11.34 23.75 8.74
CA ASN A 299 12.74 24.19 8.77
C ASN A 299 13.29 24.28 10.21
N GLU A 300 12.60 23.69 11.20
CA GLU A 300 13.05 23.73 12.60
C GLU A 300 14.30 22.88 12.80
N GLU A 301 15.26 23.31 13.62
CA GLU A 301 16.45 22.49 13.92
C GLU A 301 16.04 21.21 14.66
N LEU A 302 16.41 20.06 14.09
CA LEU A 302 16.15 18.74 14.66
C LEU A 302 17.47 18.12 15.11
N ASN A 303 17.51 17.67 16.36
CA ASN A 303 18.63 16.90 16.88
C ASN A 303 18.39 15.42 16.63
N PHE A 304 19.13 14.85 15.67
CA PHE A 304 19.05 13.44 15.35
C PHE A 304 20.06 12.61 16.16
N PRO A 305 19.70 11.37 16.55
CA PRO A 305 20.69 10.43 17.07
C PRO A 305 21.72 10.06 15.99
N GLU A 306 22.90 9.61 16.41
CA GLU A 306 23.88 9.06 15.46
C GLU A 306 23.28 7.87 14.70
N TYR A 307 23.27 7.97 13.37
CA TYR A 307 22.81 6.93 12.48
C TYR A 307 23.73 6.84 11.26
N ALA A 308 24.22 5.63 10.96
CA ALA A 308 25.04 5.40 9.78
C ALA A 308 24.15 5.36 8.52
N LEU A 309 23.88 6.54 7.96
CA LEU A 309 23.11 6.67 6.72
C LEU A 309 23.99 6.27 5.53
N THR A 310 23.56 5.26 4.80
CA THR A 310 24.16 4.77 3.55
C THR A 310 23.18 4.97 2.40
N THR A 311 23.66 4.88 1.14
CA THR A 311 22.77 4.89 -0.04
C THR A 311 21.65 3.86 0.06
N ASP A 312 21.97 2.66 0.56
CA ASP A 312 20.99 1.58 0.74
C ASP A 312 19.91 1.95 1.78
N ASN A 313 20.30 2.50 2.93
CA ASN A 313 19.37 2.96 3.95
C ASN A 313 18.51 4.14 3.43
N LEU A 314 19.11 5.08 2.69
CA LEU A 314 18.42 6.20 2.05
C LEU A 314 17.33 5.70 1.09
N MET A 315 17.67 4.75 0.20
CA MET A 315 16.73 4.20 -0.77
C MET A 315 15.62 3.41 -0.10
N LYS A 316 15.91 2.62 0.93
CA LYS A 316 14.89 1.95 1.74
C LYS A 316 13.93 2.93 2.40
N MET A 317 14.47 3.98 3.03
CA MET A 317 13.66 5.03 3.66
C MET A 317 12.78 5.76 2.63
N ALA A 318 13.32 6.06 1.45
CA ALA A 318 12.57 6.66 0.36
C ALA A 318 11.41 5.77 -0.11
N LEU A 319 11.65 4.46 -0.30
CA LEU A 319 10.60 3.50 -0.69
C LEU A 319 9.51 3.37 0.38
N ILE A 320 9.89 3.37 1.66
CA ILE A 320 8.93 3.37 2.78
C ILE A 320 8.10 4.65 2.74
N LEU A 321 8.75 5.81 2.60
CA LEU A 321 8.09 7.11 2.56
C LEU A 321 7.08 7.21 1.41
N LEU A 322 7.40 6.70 0.22
CA LEU A 322 6.45 6.63 -0.91
C LEU A 322 5.19 5.84 -0.54
N ARG A 323 5.33 4.66 0.07
CA ARG A 323 4.18 3.84 0.44
C ARG A 323 3.33 4.52 1.50
N VAL A 324 3.98 5.08 2.52
CA VAL A 324 3.28 5.73 3.63
C VAL A 324 2.52 6.97 3.14
N ARG A 325 3.14 7.80 2.29
CA ARG A 325 2.48 8.96 1.65
C ARG A 325 1.26 8.55 0.81
N ALA A 326 1.33 7.39 0.17
CA ALA A 326 0.22 6.81 -0.59
C ALA A 326 -0.80 6.04 0.28
N ASN A 327 -0.71 6.10 1.62
CA ASN A 327 -1.55 5.34 2.56
C ASN A 327 -1.53 3.82 2.32
N ILE A 328 -0.39 3.28 1.92
CA ILE A 328 -0.19 1.86 1.65
C ILE A 328 0.53 1.23 2.84
N PRO A 329 -0.05 0.19 3.48
CA PRO A 329 0.63 -0.53 4.54
C PRO A 329 2.01 -1.05 4.09
N VAL A 330 2.98 -0.91 4.99
CA VAL A 330 4.37 -1.33 4.75
C VAL A 330 4.69 -2.50 5.65
N VAL A 331 5.14 -3.60 5.02
CA VAL A 331 5.67 -4.77 5.73
C VAL A 331 7.15 -4.86 5.41
N ILE A 332 7.99 -4.87 6.44
CA ILE A 332 9.44 -4.92 6.31
C ILE A 332 9.91 -6.24 6.91
N CYS A 333 10.46 -7.11 6.07
CA CYS A 333 11.02 -8.39 6.48
C CYS A 333 12.55 -8.33 6.40
N GLY A 334 13.22 -8.90 7.38
CA GLY A 334 14.68 -9.02 7.42
C GLY A 334 15.10 -9.71 8.71
N GLU A 335 16.35 -10.17 8.78
CA GLU A 335 16.87 -10.85 9.96
C GLU A 335 16.87 -9.92 11.18
N ALA A 336 16.91 -10.53 12.38
CA ALA A 336 17.14 -9.79 13.61
C ALA A 336 18.50 -9.08 13.54
N GLY A 337 18.58 -7.86 14.08
CA GLY A 337 19.81 -7.06 14.02
C GLY A 337 20.03 -6.25 12.73
N CYS A 338 19.19 -6.40 11.69
CA CYS A 338 19.28 -5.57 10.47
C CYS A 338 18.80 -4.10 10.64
N SER A 339 18.70 -3.59 11.87
CA SER A 339 18.35 -2.19 12.18
C SER A 339 17.03 -1.69 11.59
N LYS A 340 16.03 -2.57 11.38
CA LYS A 340 14.72 -2.22 10.81
C LYS A 340 14.01 -1.15 11.67
N THR A 341 13.89 -1.39 12.96
CA THR A 341 13.26 -0.49 13.93
C THR A 341 13.98 0.86 14.00
N SER A 342 15.32 0.85 14.01
CA SER A 342 16.14 2.06 13.97
C SER A 342 15.93 2.86 12.68
N LEU A 343 15.86 2.19 11.53
CA LEU A 343 15.61 2.82 10.22
C LEU A 343 14.26 3.53 10.18
N ILE A 344 13.19 2.87 10.67
CA ILE A 344 11.84 3.46 10.70
C ILE A 344 11.77 4.62 11.70
N THR A 345 12.39 4.45 12.87
CA THR A 345 12.45 5.49 13.91
C THR A 345 13.17 6.74 13.39
N TYR A 346 14.31 6.55 12.74
CA TYR A 346 15.08 7.64 12.15
C TYR A 346 14.30 8.37 11.05
N LEU A 347 13.65 7.64 10.15
CA LEU A 347 12.78 8.23 9.12
C LEU A 347 11.62 9.03 9.73
N ALA A 348 10.97 8.49 10.76
CA ALA A 348 9.85 9.19 11.41
C ALA A 348 10.28 10.52 12.05
N MET A 349 11.49 10.58 12.62
CA MET A 349 12.06 11.83 13.14
C MET A 349 12.27 12.86 12.03
N ILE A 350 12.81 12.45 10.87
CA ILE A 350 13.05 13.35 9.73
C ILE A 350 11.74 13.85 9.11
N VAL A 351 10.73 12.99 9.05
CA VAL A 351 9.39 13.34 8.52
C VAL A 351 8.58 14.17 9.53
N GLU A 352 9.06 14.29 10.77
CA GLU A 352 8.41 15.00 11.88
C GLU A 352 7.03 14.42 12.22
N VAL A 353 6.93 13.08 12.23
CA VAL A 353 5.69 12.36 12.49
C VAL A 353 5.75 11.61 13.80
N GLN A 354 4.62 11.58 14.52
CA GLN A 354 4.55 10.83 15.76
C GLN A 354 4.62 9.33 15.46
N LEU A 355 5.62 8.64 16.00
CA LEU A 355 5.75 7.18 15.90
C LEU A 355 5.22 6.51 17.18
N CYS A 356 4.22 5.65 17.04
CA CYS A 356 3.73 4.79 18.11
C CYS A 356 4.12 3.34 17.82
N THR A 357 4.89 2.73 18.71
CA THR A 357 5.38 1.36 18.54
C THR A 357 4.67 0.41 19.50
N LEU A 358 4.25 -0.75 18.99
CA LEU A 358 3.81 -1.90 19.76
C LEU A 358 4.71 -3.08 19.40
N ASN A 359 5.46 -3.59 20.38
CA ASN A 359 6.28 -4.78 20.21
C ASN A 359 5.39 -6.01 20.46
N LEU A 360 5.19 -6.81 19.43
CA LEU A 360 4.38 -8.02 19.53
C LEU A 360 5.24 -9.18 20.07
N HIS A 361 4.63 -10.01 20.90
CA HIS A 361 5.19 -11.24 21.44
C HIS A 361 4.04 -12.13 21.89
N ALA A 362 4.31 -13.40 22.23
CA ALA A 362 3.31 -14.40 22.63
C ALA A 362 2.40 -14.01 23.81
N GLY A 363 2.72 -12.94 24.53
CA GLY A 363 1.93 -12.41 25.66
C GLY A 363 0.96 -11.28 25.29
N ILE A 364 0.98 -10.81 24.04
CA ILE A 364 0.09 -9.75 23.56
C ILE A 364 -1.18 -10.40 22.98
N ASP A 365 -2.32 -10.05 23.54
CA ASP A 365 -3.63 -10.52 23.10
C ASP A 365 -4.39 -9.50 22.25
N GLU A 366 -5.54 -9.92 21.71
CA GLU A 366 -6.41 -9.07 20.87
C GLU A 366 -6.85 -7.80 21.61
N GLU A 367 -7.13 -7.90 22.92
CA GLU A 367 -7.56 -6.76 23.73
C GLU A 367 -6.47 -5.70 23.85
N THR A 368 -5.22 -6.12 24.11
CA THR A 368 -4.07 -5.22 24.19
C THR A 368 -3.82 -4.50 22.87
N ILE A 369 -3.90 -5.21 21.74
CA ILE A 369 -3.78 -4.61 20.41
C ILE A 369 -4.90 -3.58 20.20
N MET A 370 -6.15 -3.90 20.53
CA MET A 370 -7.28 -2.99 20.37
C MET A 370 -7.16 -1.73 21.24
N ILE A 371 -6.67 -1.86 22.48
CA ILE A 371 -6.40 -0.71 23.36
C ILE A 371 -5.34 0.20 22.72
N PHE A 372 -4.22 -0.38 22.28
CA PHE A 372 -3.14 0.37 21.63
C PHE A 372 -3.62 1.11 20.36
N ILE A 373 -4.40 0.45 19.50
CA ILE A 373 -4.96 1.06 18.29
C ILE A 373 -5.90 2.21 18.67
N ASN A 374 -6.83 2.00 19.61
CA ASN A 374 -7.77 3.04 20.04
C ASN A 374 -7.07 4.26 20.64
N ASP A 375 -6.03 4.06 21.45
CA ASP A 375 -5.28 5.17 22.02
C ASP A 375 -4.43 5.88 20.98
N THR A 376 -3.92 5.16 19.98
CA THR A 376 -3.19 5.77 18.87
C THR A 376 -4.12 6.56 17.95
N LEU A 377 -5.35 6.10 17.73
CA LEU A 377 -6.37 6.85 16.97
C LEU A 377 -6.68 8.21 17.64
N LYS A 378 -6.77 8.26 18.98
CA LYS A 378 -6.94 9.53 19.71
C LYS A 378 -5.75 10.48 19.52
N LYS A 379 -4.53 9.94 19.44
CA LYS A 379 -3.32 10.77 19.17
C LYS A 379 -3.34 11.30 17.74
N ALA A 380 -3.79 10.48 16.78
CA ALA A 380 -3.89 10.84 15.38
C ALA A 380 -4.87 11.99 15.09
N GLU A 381 -5.79 12.32 16.02
CA GLU A 381 -6.63 13.52 15.91
C GLU A 381 -5.82 14.83 15.91
N LYS A 382 -4.63 14.83 16.51
CA LYS A 382 -3.77 16.03 16.61
C LYS A 382 -2.84 16.21 15.41
N GLY A 383 -2.70 15.19 14.56
CA GLY A 383 -1.77 15.19 13.46
C GLY A 383 -1.44 13.78 13.01
N GLU A 384 -0.66 13.69 11.93
CA GLU A 384 -0.27 12.39 11.39
C GLU A 384 0.49 11.57 12.42
N THR A 385 0.12 10.29 12.53
CA THR A 385 0.73 9.33 13.44
C THR A 385 1.01 8.05 12.69
N TRP A 386 2.26 7.58 12.80
CA TRP A 386 2.67 6.28 12.26
C TRP A 386 2.60 5.22 13.36
N ILE A 387 2.09 4.05 13.00
CA ILE A 387 2.07 2.88 13.86
C ILE A 387 3.14 1.91 13.38
N LEU A 388 4.03 1.50 14.29
CA LEU A 388 4.98 0.41 14.08
C LEU A 388 4.55 -0.79 14.92
N LEU A 389 4.14 -1.87 14.26
CA LEU A 389 3.95 -3.17 14.90
C LEU A 389 5.24 -3.96 14.72
N ASP A 390 6.09 -3.97 15.74
CA ASP A 390 7.36 -4.67 15.69
C ASP A 390 7.17 -6.16 15.99
N GLU A 391 7.97 -7.01 15.35
CA GLU A 391 7.95 -8.47 15.54
C GLU A 391 6.57 -9.14 15.32
N ILE A 392 5.76 -8.65 14.38
CA ILE A 392 4.40 -9.15 14.09
C ILE A 392 4.30 -10.65 13.71
N ASN A 393 5.42 -11.27 13.37
CA ASN A 393 5.50 -12.68 13.01
C ASN A 393 5.74 -13.62 14.21
N THR A 394 5.73 -13.10 15.45
CA THR A 394 5.98 -13.85 16.69
C THR A 394 4.76 -14.49 17.30
#